data_AF-A0A060WM83-F1
#
_entry.id   AF-A0A060WM83-F1
#
_cell.length_a   1.000
_cell.length_b   1.000
_cell.length_c   1.000
_cell.angle_alpha   90.00
_cell.angle_beta   90.00
_cell.angle_gamma   90.00
#
_symmetry.space_group_name_H-M   'P 1'
#
loop_
_entity.id
_entity.type
_entity.pdbx_description
1 polymer ?
#
loop_
_entity_poly.entity_id
_entity_poly.type
_entity_poly.pdbx_seq_one_letter_code
_entity_poly.pdbx_strand_id
1 'polypeptide(L)'
;MEEKILEVSVALNVISEQTMRTTSDPQKSQMACLEEVHITNIRPRDGLGLYIKSTYDGLHIITGTTEHSPADRTHRIHAGDEVVQVNKQTVVATS
;
A
#
# COMPACT_ATOMS: atom_id res chain seq x y z
N MET A 1 -18.52 -29.57 -31.37
CA MET A 1 -18.43 -28.18 -30.86
C MET A 1 -17.92 -28.20 -29.41
N GLU A 2 -18.51 -29.03 -28.54
CA GLU A 2 -18.09 -29.20 -27.14
C GLU A 2 -16.66 -29.71 -26.98
N GLU A 3 -16.21 -30.64 -27.83
CA GLU A 3 -14.84 -31.18 -27.79
C GLU A 3 -13.76 -30.09 -27.99
N LYS A 4 -14.01 -29.14 -28.91
CA LYS A 4 -13.12 -27.99 -29.12
C LYS A 4 -13.14 -27.01 -27.96
N ILE A 5 -14.28 -26.86 -27.29
CA ILE A 5 -14.39 -26.01 -26.09
C ILE A 5 -13.60 -26.63 -24.94
N LEU A 6 -13.67 -27.96 -24.79
CA LEU A 6 -12.91 -28.68 -23.78
C LEU A 6 -11.39 -28.57 -24.03
N GLU A 7 -10.96 -28.76 -25.28
CA GLU A 7 -9.56 -28.63 -25.69
C GLU A 7 -8.99 -27.23 -25.37
N VAL A 8 -9.75 -26.18 -25.73
CA VAL A 8 -9.35 -24.79 -25.43
C VAL A 8 -9.33 -24.54 -23.92
N SER A 9 -10.30 -25.07 -23.17
CA SER A 9 -10.37 -24.89 -21.71
C SER A 9 -9.17 -25.52 -20.99
N VAL A 10 -8.76 -26.71 -21.43
CA VAL A 10 -7.56 -27.38 -20.89
C VAL A 10 -6.30 -26.60 -21.24
N ALA A 11 -6.15 -26.16 -22.49
CA ALA A 11 -5.00 -25.37 -22.91
C ALA A 11 -4.88 -24.05 -22.12
N LEU A 12 -5.99 -23.35 -21.89
CA LEU A 12 -6.03 -22.13 -21.08
C LEU A 12 -5.68 -22.39 -19.62
N ASN A 13 -6.15 -23.51 -19.05
CA ASN A 13 -5.84 -23.86 -17.67
C ASN A 13 -4.33 -24.10 -17.48
N VAL A 14 -3.69 -24.79 -18.43
CA VAL A 14 -2.23 -25.00 -18.44
C VAL A 14 -1.48 -23.68 -18.55
N ILE A 15 -1.90 -22.77 -19.43
CA ILE A 15 -1.27 -21.45 -19.59
C ILE A 15 -1.43 -20.61 -18.31
N SER A 16 -2.60 -20.67 -17.67
CA SER A 16 -2.88 -19.99 -16.41
C SER A 16 -1.95 -20.48 -15.30
N GLU A 17 -1.84 -21.80 -15.10
CA GLU A 17 -0.93 -22.40 -14.12
C GLU A 17 0.53 -22.03 -14.39
N GLN A 18 0.96 -22.07 -15.65
CA GLN A 18 2.32 -21.74 -16.03
C GLN A 18 2.64 -20.26 -15.79
N THR A 19 1.69 -19.37 -16.09
CA THR A 19 1.82 -17.92 -15.84
C THR A 19 1.86 -17.64 -14.35
N MET A 20 1.00 -18.28 -13.55
CA MET A 20 1.04 -18.17 -12.09
C MET A 20 2.40 -18.59 -11.53
N ARG A 21 2.95 -19.72 -11.98
CA ARG A 21 4.27 -20.22 -11.51
C ARG A 21 5.45 -19.35 -11.96
N THR A 22 5.35 -18.73 -13.13
CA THR A 22 6.41 -17.86 -13.68
C THR A 22 6.36 -16.46 -13.07
N THR A 23 5.17 -15.98 -12.69
CA THR A 23 4.96 -14.65 -12.09
C THR A 23 4.88 -14.69 -10.56
N SER A 24 4.78 -15.88 -9.96
CA SER A 24 4.95 -16.10 -8.53
C SER A 24 6.42 -15.93 -8.17
N ASP A 25 6.84 -14.68 -8.18
CA ASP A 25 8.00 -14.23 -7.45
C ASP A 25 7.77 -14.60 -5.97
N PRO A 26 8.60 -15.46 -5.35
CA PRO A 26 8.44 -15.85 -3.95
C PRO A 26 8.48 -14.66 -2.99
N GLN A 27 8.83 -13.46 -3.48
CA GLN A 27 8.81 -12.19 -2.74
C GLN A 27 7.50 -11.40 -2.85
N LYS A 28 6.51 -11.82 -3.64
CA LYS A 28 5.13 -11.25 -3.59
C LYS A 28 4.26 -11.90 -2.51
N SER A 29 4.87 -12.33 -1.41
CA SER A 29 4.18 -12.22 -0.15
C SER A 29 3.95 -10.72 0.05
N GLN A 30 2.71 -10.25 0.00
CA GLN A 30 2.36 -8.89 0.43
C GLN A 30 2.66 -8.79 1.94
N MET A 31 3.95 -8.74 2.28
CA MET A 31 4.39 -8.43 3.62
C MET A 31 4.08 -6.94 3.78
N ALA A 32 3.11 -6.62 4.64
CA ALA A 32 3.01 -5.27 5.16
C ALA A 32 4.38 -4.92 5.75
N CYS A 33 5.09 -3.99 5.11
CA CYS A 33 6.38 -3.53 5.56
C CYS A 33 6.18 -2.36 6.52
N LEU A 34 6.54 -2.56 7.79
CA LEU A 34 6.56 -1.46 8.74
C LEU A 34 7.81 -0.61 8.48
N GLU A 35 7.61 0.66 8.16
CA GLU A 35 8.66 1.58 7.79
C GLU A 35 8.60 2.87 8.64
N GLU A 36 9.72 3.24 9.26
CA GLU A 36 9.84 4.53 9.96
C GLU A 36 10.36 5.60 8.98
N VAL A 37 9.56 6.65 8.79
CA VAL A 37 9.91 7.79 7.93
C VAL A 37 10.18 9.03 8.79
N HIS A 38 11.39 9.57 8.65
CA HIS A 38 11.78 10.80 9.33
C HIS A 38 11.43 12.00 8.45
N ILE A 39 10.42 12.77 8.86
CA ILE A 39 10.10 14.05 8.23
C ILE A 39 10.88 15.15 8.95
N THR A 40 11.76 15.84 8.21
CA THR A 40 12.66 16.87 8.76
C THR A 40 12.34 18.25 8.19
N ASN A 41 13.01 19.28 8.70
CA ASN A 41 12.86 20.68 8.25
C ASN A 41 11.42 21.23 8.36
N ILE A 42 10.73 20.85 9.43
CA ILE A 42 9.35 21.29 9.71
C ILE A 42 9.41 22.66 10.39
N ARG A 43 8.81 23.68 9.77
CA ARG A 43 8.58 24.97 10.43
C ARG A 43 7.33 24.85 11.31
N PRO A 44 7.28 25.42 12.52
CA PRO A 44 6.14 25.27 13.44
C PRO A 44 4.77 25.71 12.88
N ARG A 45 4.75 26.48 11.79
CA ARG A 45 3.54 26.94 11.11
C ARG A 45 3.20 26.19 9.84
N ASP A 46 4.09 25.34 9.36
CA ASP A 46 3.85 24.53 8.17
C ASP A 46 3.32 23.17 8.60
N GLY A 47 2.20 22.76 8.01
CA GLY A 47 1.74 21.38 8.13
C GLY A 47 2.71 20.41 7.46
N LEU A 48 2.64 19.14 7.83
CA LEU A 48 3.44 18.08 7.21
C LEU A 48 3.07 17.85 5.73
N GLY A 49 1.85 18.24 5.34
CA GLY A 49 1.30 17.99 4.00
C GLY A 49 0.79 16.57 3.82
N LEU A 50 0.26 15.94 4.88
CA LEU A 50 -0.38 14.63 4.83
C LEU A 50 -1.90 14.79 4.78
N TYR A 51 -2.55 14.05 3.89
CA TYR A 51 -4.01 13.84 3.94
C TYR A 51 -4.28 12.50 4.60
N ILE A 52 -4.98 12.50 5.74
CA ILE A 52 -5.25 11.31 6.53
C ILE A 52 -6.76 11.14 6.66
N LYS A 53 -7.24 9.92 6.41
CA LYS A 53 -8.62 9.51 6.63
C LYS A 53 -8.67 8.36 7.63
N SER A 54 -9.52 8.49 8.64
CA SER A 54 -9.84 7.39 9.54
C SER A 54 -10.91 6.49 8.92
N THR A 55 -10.75 5.19 9.09
CA THR A 55 -11.72 4.18 8.69
C THR A 55 -12.54 3.69 9.89
N TYR A 56 -13.67 3.03 9.64
CA TYR A 56 -14.56 2.53 10.72
C TYR A 56 -13.98 1.35 11.50
N ASP A 57 -13.09 0.58 10.88
CA ASP A 57 -12.30 -0.48 11.50
C ASP A 57 -11.09 0.05 12.29
N GLY A 58 -10.94 1.38 12.39
CA GLY A 58 -10.01 2.02 13.30
C GLY A 58 -8.61 2.23 12.73
N LEU A 59 -8.45 2.25 11.41
CA LEU A 59 -7.18 2.53 10.75
C LEU A 59 -7.09 4.01 10.37
N HIS A 60 -5.87 4.55 10.35
CA HIS A 60 -5.58 5.88 9.83
C HIS A 60 -4.80 5.77 8.53
N ILE A 61 -5.50 5.96 7.41
CA ILE A 61 -4.93 5.76 6.09
C ILE A 61 -4.51 7.10 5.48
N ILE A 62 -3.30 7.14 4.95
CA ILE A 62 -2.81 8.27 4.16
C ILE A 62 -3.47 8.22 2.79
N THR A 63 -4.17 9.27 2.38
CA THR A 63 -4.84 9.35 1.07
C THR A 63 -4.04 10.16 0.05
N GLY A 64 -2.95 10.79 0.47
CA GLY A 64 -2.02 11.50 -0.39
C GLY A 64 -1.12 12.47 0.37
N THR A 65 -0.26 13.16 -0.37
CA THR A 65 0.61 14.24 0.09
C THR A 65 0.33 15.54 -0.67
N THR A 66 0.60 16.68 -0.04
CA THR A 66 0.64 17.97 -0.75
C THR A 66 1.95 18.08 -1.51
N GLU A 67 1.91 18.45 -2.79
CA GLU A 67 3.11 18.62 -3.63
C GLU A 67 4.13 19.54 -2.95
N HIS A 68 5.41 19.13 -2.96
CA HIS A 68 6.54 19.83 -2.36
C HIS A 68 6.49 20.03 -0.84
N SER A 69 5.53 19.41 -0.14
CA SER A 69 5.47 19.40 1.33
C SER A 69 6.62 18.60 1.96
N PRO A 70 6.86 18.76 3.28
CA PRO A 70 7.82 17.94 4.00
C PRO A 70 7.58 16.43 3.82
N ALA A 71 6.33 15.97 3.84
CA ALA A 71 5.98 14.57 3.62
C ALA A 71 6.28 14.11 2.19
N ASP A 72 5.89 14.90 1.19
CA ASP A 72 6.08 14.59 -0.24
C ASP A 72 7.57 14.41 -0.60
N ARG A 73 8.44 15.29 -0.08
CA ARG A 73 9.89 15.25 -0.31
C ARG A 73 10.59 14.02 0.25
N THR A 74 9.93 13.26 1.14
CA THR A 74 10.50 12.00 1.61
C THR A 74 10.50 10.94 0.52
N HIS A 75 9.56 11.02 -0.44
CA HIS A 75 9.30 10.00 -1.46
C HIS A 75 9.13 8.57 -0.90
N ARG A 76 8.78 8.46 0.39
CA ARG A 76 8.63 7.18 1.11
C ARG A 76 7.22 6.97 1.66
N ILE A 77 6.40 8.01 1.62
CA ILE A 77 5.02 7.99 2.12
C ILE A 77 4.07 8.00 0.93
N HIS A 78 3.16 7.04 0.88
CA HIS A 78 2.28 6.81 -0.26
C HIS A 78 0.81 6.75 0.16
N ALA A 79 -0.07 7.00 -0.81
CA ALA A 79 -1.49 6.78 -0.60
C ALA A 79 -1.77 5.28 -0.39
N GLY A 80 -2.53 4.96 0.65
CA GLY A 80 -2.78 3.58 1.09
C GLY A 80 -1.97 3.16 2.31
N ASP A 81 -0.92 3.89 2.68
CA ASP A 81 -0.13 3.60 3.88
C ASP A 81 -0.95 3.83 5.15
N GLU A 82 -0.80 2.95 6.13
CA GLU A 82 -1.37 3.08 7.46
C GLU A 82 -0.41 3.82 8.40
N VAL A 83 -0.93 4.80 9.13
CA VAL A 83 -0.18 5.46 10.21
C VAL A 83 -0.33 4.65 11.50
N VAL A 84 0.69 3.85 11.81
CA VAL A 84 0.72 3.01 13.03
C VAL A 84 1.26 3.77 14.24
N GLN A 85 2.29 4.62 14.05
CA GLN A 85 2.92 5.38 15.13
C GLN A 85 3.34 6.79 14.67
N VAL A 86 3.30 7.75 15.59
CA VAL A 86 3.86 9.09 15.41
C VAL A 86 4.77 9.40 16.60
N ASN A 87 6.04 9.72 16.35
CA ASN A 87 7.01 10.02 17.42
C ASN A 87 7.05 8.96 18.53
N LYS A 88 7.04 7.67 18.15
CA LYS A 88 7.00 6.51 19.05
C LYS A 88 5.74 6.39 19.91
N GLN A 89 4.70 7.15 19.61
CA GLN A 89 3.38 7.00 20.20
C GLN A 89 2.49 6.26 19.23
N THR A 90 1.92 5.14 19.67
CA THR A 90 0.96 4.38 18.86
C THR A 90 -0.28 5.22 18.61
N VAL A 91 -0.71 5.26 17.35
CA VAL A 91 -1.94 5.92 16.96
C VAL A 91 -3.09 4.94 17.16
N VAL A 92 -4.14 5.38 17.84
CA VAL A 92 -5.38 4.62 18.01
C VAL A 92 -6.51 5.45 17.43
N ALA A 93 -7.29 4.86 16.53
CA ALA A 93 -8.52 5.50 16.09
C ALA A 93 -9.54 5.44 17.23
N THR A 94 -10.10 6.59 17.59
CA THR A 94 -11.22 6.66 18.53
C THR A 94 -12.51 6.47 17.75
N SER A 95 -13.24 5.41 18.07
CA SER A 95 -14.63 5.18 17.63
C SER A 95 -15.59 6.21 18.23
#